data_AF-A0A4W6CMX3-F1
#
_entry.id   AF-A0A4W6CMX3-F1
#
_cell.length_a   1.000
_cell.length_b   1.000
_cell.length_c   1.000
_cell.angle_alpha   90.00
_cell.angle_beta   90.00
_cell.angle_gamma   90.00
#
_symmetry.space_group_name_H-M   'P 1'
#
loop_
_entity.id
_entity.type
_entity.pdbx_description
1 polymer ?
#
loop_
_entity_poly.entity_id
_entity_poly.type
_entity_poly.pdbx_seq_one_letter_code
_entity_poly.pdbx_strand_id
1 'polypeptide(L)'
;MFSCCVVLFLLTTWSSAGCNPSPVLGDVVVDRYFIPKVCAREAKEGDYVRYHYNATFIDGKTFDSSHQRGAAKVGLLGEGRLIAGIDKGLQGMCVNERRTITIPPHLAYGSTGAGEVVPPDTTLVFDIHLLDLWNKADLVITKTITTPKDCKRSVMRTDFVRYHFNGTLLDGTLFESSYTRKQTQNSLVGEGWLVKGMDEGLLGMCVGEIRNIVIPPFKAYGEKGSGKEIPPQATLVYDVLLVDIHNPKDNVTIEDQVVSESCTRRSVAGDYIRYHYNGTFLNGVTFDTSYQRNSTYNTYIGMGYVISGMDQALLGVCTGERRRVIIPPHLAYGEQGAGDIIPPSAVLVFDLHIIDFHNPSDTVDIQITYRPEVCNDTTAVNDLVRYHYNCTLVDDQPKLKYDAVLGADKVIDGLDEGLRGMCVGEKRLVTVPPHLGHGEKGATGVPSSAVLVFDIELVSFEKGVPPGYLFVWLMDTPENLFEALDINKNQEVSQEEFGEFIKLQVAEGKGRIKPGLTMEQVVTDMFQNQDRNKDGVITANELKLKVDEDKEREQLRHEEL
;
A
#
# COMPACT_ATOMS: atom_id res chain seq x y z
N MET A 1 34.70 80.41 -10.42
CA MET A 1 34.71 81.26 -9.23
C MET A 1 33.39 81.08 -8.50
N PHE A 2 33.47 80.97 -7.17
CA PHE A 2 32.40 80.92 -6.16
C PHE A 2 31.64 79.61 -5.94
N SER A 3 32.30 78.80 -5.11
CA SER A 3 31.74 77.88 -4.11
C SER A 3 30.65 78.54 -3.26
N CYS A 4 29.55 77.82 -3.00
CA CYS A 4 28.58 78.17 -1.98
C CYS A 4 28.36 76.95 -1.07
N CYS A 5 29.15 76.86 0.00
CA CYS A 5 28.95 75.93 1.11
C CYS A 5 27.67 76.32 1.86
N VAL A 6 26.68 75.43 1.88
CA VAL A 6 25.56 75.49 2.83
C VAL A 6 25.82 74.45 3.91
N VAL A 7 26.17 74.93 5.10
CA VAL A 7 26.28 74.16 6.34
C VAL A 7 24.88 73.99 6.90
N LEU A 8 24.33 72.77 6.86
CA LEU A 8 23.07 72.43 7.53
C LEU A 8 23.38 71.92 8.95
N PHE A 9 22.93 72.68 9.95
CA PHE A 9 22.93 72.28 11.36
C PHE A 9 21.94 71.12 11.57
N LEU A 10 22.45 69.97 12.01
CA LEU A 10 21.65 68.87 12.55
C LEU A 10 21.20 69.23 13.97
N LEU A 11 19.96 69.70 14.10
CA LEU A 11 19.24 69.76 15.36
C LEU A 11 18.78 68.35 15.73
N THR A 12 19.45 67.72 16.69
CA THR A 12 18.97 66.51 17.37
C THR A 12 17.77 66.88 18.23
N THR A 13 16.57 66.62 17.75
CA THR A 13 15.37 66.63 18.60
C THR A 13 15.37 65.37 19.45
N TRP A 14 15.64 65.52 20.74
CA TRP A 14 15.25 64.55 21.76
C TRP A 14 13.73 64.44 21.77
N SER A 15 13.21 63.38 21.18
CA SER A 15 11.84 62.94 21.42
C SER A 15 11.77 62.42 22.85
N SER A 16 11.28 63.25 23.77
CA SER A 16 10.77 62.79 25.05
C SER A 16 9.66 61.78 24.77
N ALA A 17 9.85 60.55 25.23
CA ALA A 17 8.80 59.56 25.29
C ALA A 17 7.72 60.09 26.23
N GLY A 18 6.67 60.70 25.66
CA GLY A 18 5.47 61.04 26.40
C GLY A 18 4.82 59.75 26.89
N CYS A 19 4.71 59.59 28.21
CA CYS A 19 3.76 58.63 28.79
C CYS A 19 2.39 58.89 28.17
N ASN A 20 1.85 57.90 27.45
CA ASN A 20 0.44 57.91 27.11
C ASN A 20 -0.35 57.94 28.43
N PRO A 21 -1.21 58.94 28.67
CA PRO A 21 -2.03 58.96 29.88
C PRO A 21 -2.94 57.72 29.89
N SER A 22 -2.95 57.02 31.02
CA SER A 22 -3.80 55.85 31.26
C SER A 22 -5.27 56.20 30.95
N PRO A 23 -5.99 55.38 30.18
CA PRO A 23 -7.40 55.63 29.91
C PRO A 23 -8.19 55.57 31.23
N VAL A 24 -8.87 56.67 31.54
CA VAL A 24 -9.74 56.82 32.71
C VAL A 24 -11.13 56.32 32.29
N LEU A 25 -11.47 55.07 32.62
CA LEU A 25 -12.75 54.46 32.27
C LEU A 25 -13.76 54.69 33.41
N GLY A 26 -14.35 55.89 33.43
CA GLY A 26 -14.95 56.44 34.66
C GLY A 26 -13.86 56.73 35.70
N ASP A 27 -14.18 56.82 37.00
CA ASP A 27 -13.20 57.16 38.05
C ASP A 27 -12.14 56.07 38.35
N VAL A 28 -12.02 55.03 37.52
CA VAL A 28 -11.01 53.96 37.66
C VAL A 28 -9.82 54.27 36.76
N VAL A 29 -8.61 54.16 37.32
CA VAL A 29 -7.37 54.30 36.55
C VAL A 29 -6.89 52.91 36.14
N VAL A 30 -6.74 52.69 34.83
CA VAL A 30 -6.30 51.41 34.26
C VAL A 30 -4.94 51.58 33.60
N ASP A 31 -3.91 50.94 34.16
CA ASP A 31 -2.56 50.93 33.62
C ASP A 31 -2.22 49.58 32.98
N ARG A 32 -2.17 49.55 31.65
CA ARG A 32 -1.92 48.33 30.85
C ARG A 32 -0.42 48.23 30.58
N TYR A 33 0.27 47.38 31.33
CA TYR A 33 1.72 47.23 31.19
C TYR A 33 2.14 46.00 30.36
N PHE A 34 1.25 45.03 30.14
CA PHE A 34 1.49 43.92 29.22
C PHE A 34 0.24 43.64 28.39
N ILE A 35 0.30 43.93 27.09
CA ILE A 35 -0.77 43.65 26.13
C ILE A 35 -0.29 42.51 25.22
N PRO A 36 -1.05 41.41 25.09
CA PRO A 36 -0.68 40.31 24.21
C PRO A 36 -0.68 40.76 22.75
N LYS A 37 0.22 40.17 21.94
CA LYS A 37 0.30 40.47 20.49
C LYS A 37 -0.98 40.13 19.74
N VAL A 38 -1.70 39.11 20.21
CA VAL A 38 -2.95 38.64 19.62
C VAL A 38 -4.05 38.80 20.67
N CYS A 39 -5.04 39.61 20.33
CA CYS A 39 -6.27 39.76 21.12
C CYS A 39 -7.44 39.29 20.26
N ALA A 40 -7.82 38.02 20.39
CA ALA A 40 -8.90 37.45 19.60
C ALA A 40 -10.26 38.09 19.93
N ARG A 41 -10.44 38.50 21.19
CA ARG A 41 -11.63 39.14 21.72
C ARG A 41 -11.27 39.93 22.98
N GLU A 42 -11.95 41.06 23.16
CA GLU A 42 -11.85 41.87 24.38
C GLU A 42 -13.01 41.53 25.33
N ALA A 43 -12.75 41.60 26.63
CA ALA A 43 -13.73 41.34 27.66
C ALA A 43 -14.83 42.42 27.66
N LYS A 44 -16.09 41.98 27.64
CA LYS A 44 -17.27 42.86 27.66
C LYS A 44 -18.32 42.37 28.64
N GLU A 45 -19.35 43.18 28.86
CA GLU A 45 -20.49 42.82 29.70
C GLU A 45 -21.13 41.49 29.25
N GLY A 46 -21.44 40.64 30.22
CA GLY A 46 -21.97 39.29 29.99
C GLY A 46 -20.90 38.21 29.81
N ASP A 47 -19.61 38.55 29.72
CA ASP A 47 -18.55 37.56 29.64
C ASP A 47 -18.13 37.06 31.03
N TYR A 48 -17.86 35.75 31.09
CA TYR A 48 -17.15 35.12 32.19
C TYR A 48 -15.65 35.32 32.01
N VAL A 49 -15.01 35.83 33.05
CA VAL A 49 -13.56 36.05 33.13
C VAL A 49 -12.96 35.15 34.19
N ARG A 50 -11.82 34.54 33.89
CA ARG A 50 -10.98 33.84 34.87
C ARG A 50 -9.63 34.54 34.94
N TYR A 51 -9.27 35.05 36.11
CA TYR A 51 -8.06 35.87 36.26
C TYR A 51 -7.36 35.60 37.58
N HIS A 52 -6.04 35.77 37.56
CA HIS A 52 -5.27 35.94 38.77
C HIS A 52 -5.16 37.42 39.12
N TYR A 53 -5.12 37.71 40.41
CA TYR A 53 -4.83 39.03 40.94
C TYR A 53 -3.99 39.02 42.21
N ASN A 54 -3.33 40.15 42.45
CA ASN A 54 -2.78 40.57 43.73
C ASN A 54 -3.40 41.92 44.10
N ALA A 55 -4.03 42.02 45.28
CA ALA A 55 -4.72 43.22 45.73
C ALA A 55 -3.95 43.87 46.89
N THR A 56 -3.57 45.13 46.70
CA THR A 56 -2.76 45.91 47.62
C THR A 56 -3.41 47.26 47.93
N PHE A 57 -2.98 47.88 49.02
CA PHE A 57 -3.20 49.31 49.24
C PHE A 57 -2.21 50.16 48.43
N ILE A 58 -2.38 51.47 48.45
CA ILE A 58 -1.49 52.44 47.80
C ILE A 58 -0.05 52.41 48.34
N ASP A 59 0.15 51.92 49.57
CA ASP A 59 1.46 51.74 50.20
C ASP A 59 2.13 50.41 49.79
N GLY A 60 1.48 49.61 48.94
CA GLY A 60 1.96 48.32 48.45
C GLY A 60 1.68 47.14 49.36
N LYS A 61 1.08 47.32 50.55
CA LYS A 61 0.74 46.21 51.44
C LYS A 61 -0.39 45.37 50.84
N THR A 62 -0.13 44.09 50.58
CA THR A 62 -1.13 43.13 50.11
C THR A 62 -2.14 42.81 51.21
N PHE A 63 -3.42 42.83 50.85
CA PHE A 63 -4.52 42.39 51.73
C PHE A 63 -5.26 41.15 51.21
N ASP A 64 -5.16 40.85 49.91
CA ASP A 64 -5.72 39.62 49.33
C ASP A 64 -4.95 39.23 48.05
N SER A 65 -4.83 37.94 47.79
CA SER A 65 -4.15 37.42 46.60
C SER A 65 -4.73 36.08 46.15
N SER A 66 -5.12 36.01 44.88
CA SER A 66 -5.57 34.75 44.27
C SER A 66 -4.46 33.69 44.24
N HIS A 67 -3.20 34.10 44.12
CA HIS A 67 -2.05 33.19 44.13
C HIS A 67 -1.85 32.55 45.50
N GLN A 68 -1.99 33.33 46.58
CA GLN A 68 -1.88 32.82 47.96
C GLN A 68 -3.01 31.83 48.29
N ARG A 69 -4.19 32.02 47.69
CA ARG A 69 -5.32 31.08 47.83
C ARG A 69 -5.22 29.85 46.91
N GLY A 70 -4.25 29.84 45.99
CA GLY A 70 -4.02 28.72 45.06
C GLY A 70 -5.09 28.56 43.97
N ALA A 71 -5.98 29.54 43.77
CA ALA A 71 -7.06 29.46 42.79
C ALA A 71 -7.34 30.81 42.13
N ALA A 72 -7.49 30.79 40.80
CA ALA A 72 -7.90 31.96 40.03
C ALA A 72 -9.34 32.37 40.39
N LYS A 73 -9.62 33.67 40.28
CA LYS A 73 -10.97 34.21 40.48
C LYS A 73 -11.76 34.08 39.19
N VAL A 74 -13.00 33.64 39.32
CA VAL A 74 -14.00 33.66 38.26
C VAL A 74 -15.01 34.76 38.57
N GLY A 75 -15.39 35.54 37.55
CA GLY A 75 -16.41 36.59 37.64
C GLY A 75 -17.21 36.70 36.35
N LEU A 76 -18.45 37.20 36.47
CA LEU A 76 -19.29 37.59 35.34
C LEU A 76 -19.31 39.12 35.26
N LEU A 77 -18.87 39.67 34.13
CA LEU A 77 -18.82 41.12 33.93
C LEU A 77 -20.21 41.72 33.73
N GLY A 78 -20.47 42.87 34.36
CA GLY A 78 -21.72 43.63 34.25
C GLY A 78 -22.87 43.14 35.13
N GLU A 79 -22.71 42.07 35.93
CA GLU A 79 -23.76 41.57 36.83
C GLU A 79 -23.77 42.30 38.19
N GLY A 80 -22.78 43.16 38.47
CA GLY A 80 -22.66 43.85 39.77
C GLY A 80 -22.26 42.94 40.93
N ARG A 81 -21.77 41.72 40.65
CA ARG A 81 -21.25 40.77 41.67
C ARG A 81 -19.77 40.94 41.98
N LEU A 82 -19.05 41.67 41.14
CA LEU A 82 -17.66 42.07 41.38
C LEU A 82 -17.65 43.45 42.05
N ILE A 83 -16.51 43.82 42.64
CA ILE A 83 -16.27 45.20 43.05
C ILE A 83 -16.48 46.10 41.83
N ALA A 84 -17.26 47.18 41.94
CA ALA A 84 -17.66 48.00 40.80
C ALA A 84 -16.46 48.52 39.98
N GLY A 85 -15.37 48.87 40.65
CA GLY A 85 -14.13 49.27 39.99
C GLY A 85 -13.39 48.13 39.28
N ILE A 86 -13.50 46.90 39.78
CA ILE A 86 -12.97 45.70 39.10
C ILE A 86 -13.81 45.39 37.88
N ASP A 87 -15.14 45.45 37.99
CA ASP A 87 -16.05 45.19 36.87
C ASP A 87 -15.75 46.14 35.70
N LYS A 88 -15.68 47.45 35.97
CA LYS A 88 -15.27 48.47 34.99
C LYS A 88 -13.85 48.26 34.49
N GLY A 89 -12.90 48.07 35.41
CA GLY A 89 -11.49 47.94 35.06
C GLY A 89 -11.16 46.66 34.30
N LEU A 90 -12.01 45.63 34.35
CA LEU A 90 -11.87 44.39 33.58
C LEU A 90 -12.42 44.50 32.15
N GLN A 91 -13.23 45.51 31.82
CA GLN A 91 -13.68 45.73 30.45
C GLN A 91 -12.48 46.04 29.52
N GLY A 92 -12.56 45.59 28.26
CA GLY A 92 -11.50 45.80 27.27
C GLY A 92 -10.24 44.96 27.48
N MET A 93 -10.23 43.99 28.43
CA MET A 93 -9.07 43.12 28.62
C MET A 93 -8.96 42.08 27.51
N CYS A 94 -7.74 41.79 27.10
CA CYS A 94 -7.41 40.60 26.32
C CYS A 94 -6.94 39.44 27.22
N VAL A 95 -7.19 38.20 26.83
CA VAL A 95 -6.57 37.04 27.50
C VAL A 95 -5.05 37.13 27.42
N ASN A 96 -4.34 36.74 28.48
CA ASN A 96 -2.91 36.99 28.74
C ASN A 96 -2.51 38.45 29.03
N GLU A 97 -3.41 39.41 28.93
CA GLU A 97 -3.09 40.79 29.33
C GLU A 97 -2.77 40.86 30.82
N ARG A 98 -1.86 41.78 31.17
CA ARG A 98 -1.62 42.18 32.56
C ARG A 98 -1.73 43.68 32.71
N ARG A 99 -2.44 44.08 33.77
CA ARG A 99 -2.70 45.48 34.06
C ARG A 99 -2.94 45.72 35.53
N THR A 100 -2.69 46.96 35.93
CA THR A 100 -3.04 47.46 37.25
C THR A 100 -4.31 48.29 37.17
N ILE A 101 -5.22 48.06 38.11
CA ILE A 101 -6.49 48.77 38.23
C ILE A 101 -6.49 49.47 39.59
N THR A 102 -6.45 50.80 39.59
CA THR A 102 -6.55 51.63 40.80
C THR A 102 -7.99 52.10 40.97
N ILE A 103 -8.59 51.71 42.09
CA ILE A 103 -10.02 51.85 42.35
C ILE A 103 -10.24 52.82 43.52
N PRO A 104 -10.92 53.96 43.31
CA PRO A 104 -11.25 54.88 44.39
C PRO A 104 -12.28 54.26 45.35
N PRO A 105 -12.38 54.75 46.60
CA PRO A 105 -13.19 54.10 47.62
C PRO A 105 -14.65 53.90 47.23
N HIS A 106 -15.27 54.88 46.54
CA HIS A 106 -16.67 54.85 46.15
C HIS A 106 -16.99 53.79 45.05
N LEU A 107 -15.98 53.26 44.36
CA LEU A 107 -16.10 52.10 43.45
C LEU A 107 -15.54 50.81 44.07
N ALA A 108 -15.08 50.87 45.31
CA ALA A 108 -14.58 49.77 46.13
C ALA A 108 -15.55 49.46 47.29
N TYR A 109 -15.09 49.59 48.54
CA TYR A 109 -15.88 49.32 49.76
C TYR A 109 -16.43 50.58 50.46
N GLY A 110 -16.23 51.76 49.86
CA GLY A 110 -16.76 53.03 50.33
C GLY A 110 -16.34 53.41 51.75
N SER A 111 -17.18 54.22 52.39
CA SER A 111 -17.00 54.68 53.78
C SER A 111 -17.23 53.58 54.82
N THR A 112 -17.69 52.40 54.41
CA THR A 112 -17.93 51.26 55.31
C THR A 112 -16.68 50.40 55.47
N GLY A 113 -15.84 50.29 54.43
CA GLY A 113 -14.74 49.33 54.40
C GLY A 113 -15.22 47.87 54.29
N ALA A 114 -14.30 46.91 54.45
CA ALA A 114 -14.59 45.47 54.43
C ALA A 114 -14.01 44.77 55.66
N GLY A 115 -14.80 44.74 56.73
CA GLY A 115 -14.41 44.14 58.01
C GLY A 115 -13.11 44.76 58.54
N GLU A 116 -12.21 43.91 59.06
CA GLU A 116 -10.90 44.34 59.55
C GLU A 116 -9.81 44.34 58.44
N VAL A 117 -10.15 43.88 57.24
CA VAL A 117 -9.18 43.68 56.15
C VAL A 117 -8.99 44.96 55.35
N VAL A 118 -10.07 45.68 55.06
CA VAL A 118 -10.03 46.93 54.27
C VAL A 118 -10.64 48.08 55.07
N PRO A 119 -9.88 49.12 55.43
CA PRO A 119 -10.42 50.28 56.13
C PRO A 119 -11.43 51.08 55.29
N PRO A 120 -12.30 51.89 55.93
CA PRO A 120 -13.10 52.92 55.27
C PRO A 120 -12.29 53.83 54.34
N ASP A 121 -12.94 54.35 53.30
CA ASP A 121 -12.41 55.40 52.42
C ASP A 121 -11.02 55.09 51.82
N THR A 122 -10.75 53.80 51.62
CA THR A 122 -9.44 53.32 51.15
C THR A 122 -9.44 53.09 49.64
N THR A 123 -8.40 53.61 48.97
CA THR A 123 -8.12 53.33 47.55
C THR A 123 -7.43 51.98 47.43
N LEU A 124 -7.90 51.15 46.50
CA LEU A 124 -7.38 49.81 46.26
C LEU A 124 -6.62 49.73 44.95
N VAL A 125 -5.59 48.90 44.90
CA VAL A 125 -4.80 48.64 43.69
C VAL A 125 -4.84 47.14 43.42
N PHE A 126 -5.28 46.77 42.22
CA PHE A 126 -5.33 45.37 41.78
C PHE A 126 -4.41 45.17 40.60
N ASP A 127 -3.38 44.35 40.77
CA ASP A 127 -2.59 43.83 39.66
C ASP A 127 -3.26 42.55 39.15
N ILE A 128 -3.68 42.53 37.88
CA ILE A 128 -4.51 41.47 37.29
C ILE A 128 -3.81 40.84 36.10
N HIS A 129 -3.89 39.52 36.01
CA HIS A 129 -3.53 38.70 34.85
C HIS A 129 -4.74 37.89 34.38
N LEU A 130 -5.26 38.17 33.18
CA LEU A 130 -6.43 37.48 32.62
C LEU A 130 -6.03 36.17 31.95
N LEU A 131 -6.67 35.08 32.35
CA LEU A 131 -6.33 33.72 31.91
C LEU A 131 -7.38 33.13 30.95
N ASP A 132 -8.64 33.56 31.09
CA ASP A 132 -9.74 33.00 30.31
C ASP A 132 -10.87 34.02 30.12
N LEU A 133 -11.60 33.84 29.04
CA LEU A 133 -12.71 34.69 28.64
C LEU A 133 -13.68 33.87 27.78
N TRP A 134 -14.91 33.69 28.25
CA TRP A 134 -15.95 32.93 27.55
C TRP A 134 -17.36 33.47 27.88
N ASN A 135 -18.37 33.11 27.09
CA ASN A 135 -19.78 33.45 27.33
C ASN A 135 -20.69 32.24 27.09
N LYS A 136 -21.87 32.18 27.70
CA LYS A 136 -22.85 31.08 27.52
C LYS A 136 -23.35 30.93 26.09
N ALA A 137 -23.26 31.99 25.29
CA ALA A 137 -23.61 31.97 23.87
C ALA A 137 -22.48 31.43 22.98
N ASP A 138 -21.28 31.20 23.52
CA ASP A 138 -20.13 30.75 22.73
C ASP A 138 -20.38 29.36 22.13
N LEU A 139 -19.91 29.16 20.90
CA LEU A 139 -19.92 27.87 20.24
C LEU A 139 -18.49 27.32 20.18
N VAL A 140 -18.35 26.06 19.77
CA VAL A 140 -17.04 25.56 19.39
C VAL A 140 -16.59 26.34 18.16
N ILE A 141 -15.40 26.91 18.21
CA ILE A 141 -14.81 27.63 17.09
C ILE A 141 -13.76 26.71 16.47
N THR A 142 -13.90 26.45 15.18
CA THR A 142 -12.91 25.71 14.40
C THR A 142 -12.23 26.64 13.40
N LYS A 143 -10.91 26.52 13.29
CA LYS A 143 -10.12 27.21 12.29
C LYS A 143 -9.19 26.20 11.62
N THR A 144 -9.50 25.87 10.37
CA THR A 144 -8.62 25.04 9.56
C THR A 144 -7.35 25.83 9.21
N ILE A 145 -6.19 25.27 9.55
CA ILE A 145 -4.88 25.86 9.29
C ILE A 145 -4.38 25.41 7.92
N THR A 146 -4.43 24.10 7.66
CA THR A 146 -4.04 23.51 6.39
C THR A 146 -4.96 22.35 6.03
N THR A 147 -5.43 22.31 4.79
CA THR A 147 -6.16 21.17 4.23
C THR A 147 -5.36 20.55 3.09
N PRO A 148 -5.20 19.22 3.05
CA PRO A 148 -4.61 18.55 1.90
C PRO A 148 -5.44 18.75 0.64
N LYS A 149 -4.77 18.73 -0.52
CA LYS A 149 -5.42 18.97 -1.82
C LYS A 149 -6.49 17.93 -2.14
N ASP A 150 -6.27 16.68 -1.76
CA ASP A 150 -7.15 15.55 -2.05
C ASP A 150 -7.95 15.11 -0.82
N CYS A 151 -8.93 15.91 -0.42
CA CYS A 151 -9.91 15.49 0.58
C CYS A 151 -11.01 14.63 -0.07
N LYS A 152 -10.77 13.33 -0.20
CA LYS A 152 -11.77 12.38 -0.72
C LYS A 152 -12.92 12.10 0.27
N ARG A 153 -12.61 12.11 1.56
CA ARG A 153 -13.53 11.85 2.67
C ARG A 153 -13.22 12.77 3.83
N SER A 154 -14.27 13.22 4.51
CA SER A 154 -14.19 13.96 5.76
C SER A 154 -14.79 13.15 6.91
N VAL A 155 -14.36 13.45 8.14
CA VAL A 155 -14.90 12.85 9.36
C VAL A 155 -16.41 13.05 9.44
N MET A 156 -17.13 11.94 9.61
CA MET A 156 -18.56 11.90 9.92
C MET A 156 -18.79 11.32 11.31
N ARG A 157 -20.01 11.50 11.82
CA ARG A 157 -20.43 10.84 13.06
C ARG A 157 -20.34 9.32 12.89
N THR A 158 -19.93 8.61 13.94
CA THR A 158 -19.60 7.17 13.99
C THR A 158 -18.28 6.76 13.34
N ASP A 159 -17.54 7.69 12.73
CA ASP A 159 -16.20 7.37 12.24
C ASP A 159 -15.23 7.21 13.40
N PHE A 160 -14.35 6.23 13.26
CA PHE A 160 -13.16 6.06 14.07
C PHE A 160 -12.04 6.89 13.49
N VAL A 161 -11.48 7.76 14.32
CA VAL A 161 -10.41 8.69 13.92
C VAL A 161 -9.14 8.41 14.72
N ARG A 162 -8.00 8.62 14.07
CA ARG A 162 -6.70 8.72 14.74
C ARG A 162 -6.13 10.09 14.47
N TYR A 163 -5.73 10.80 15.52
CA TYR A 163 -5.19 12.14 15.38
C TYR A 163 -4.09 12.41 16.40
N HIS A 164 -3.19 13.31 16.03
CA HIS A 164 -2.33 13.96 16.99
C HIS A 164 -2.93 15.29 17.42
N PHE A 165 -2.66 15.69 18.65
CA PHE A 165 -3.02 16.99 19.16
C PHE A 165 -2.01 17.56 20.16
N ASN A 166 -2.05 18.89 20.29
CA ASN A 166 -1.60 19.65 21.46
C ASN A 166 -2.79 20.37 22.09
N GLY A 167 -3.00 20.16 23.39
CA GLY A 167 -4.09 20.76 24.16
C GLY A 167 -3.55 21.83 25.12
N THR A 168 -4.01 23.06 24.96
CA THR A 168 -3.66 24.20 25.82
C THR A 168 -4.89 24.85 26.42
N LEU A 169 -4.72 25.56 27.52
CA LEU A 169 -5.70 26.54 27.98
C LEU A 169 -5.71 27.75 27.03
N LEU A 170 -6.71 28.63 27.16
CA LEU A 170 -6.81 29.83 26.31
C LEU A 170 -5.65 30.81 26.48
N ASP A 171 -4.99 30.81 27.64
CA ASP A 171 -3.74 31.53 27.92
C ASP A 171 -2.48 30.89 27.30
N GLY A 172 -2.62 29.74 26.63
CA GLY A 172 -1.52 29.01 25.99
C GLY A 172 -0.80 28.01 26.92
N THR A 173 -1.22 27.87 28.17
CA THR A 173 -0.65 26.86 29.08
C THR A 173 -0.96 25.46 28.55
N LEU A 174 0.08 24.67 28.23
CA LEU A 174 -0.07 23.28 27.78
C LEU A 174 -0.54 22.39 28.93
N PHE A 175 -1.61 21.62 28.72
CA PHE A 175 -2.08 20.62 29.69
C PHE A 175 -1.90 19.18 29.19
N GLU A 176 -1.93 18.96 27.86
CA GLU A 176 -1.75 17.61 27.29
C GLU A 176 -1.19 17.67 25.86
N SER A 177 -0.39 16.68 25.48
CA SER A 177 0.05 16.48 24.09
C SER A 177 0.18 15.00 23.76
N SER A 178 -0.39 14.61 22.62
CA SER A 178 -0.23 13.27 22.05
C SER A 178 1.21 12.98 21.60
N TYR A 179 1.96 14.03 21.21
CA TYR A 179 3.34 13.90 20.73
C TYR A 179 4.29 13.52 21.86
N THR A 180 4.08 14.05 23.06
CA THR A 180 4.83 13.66 24.26
C THR A 180 4.63 12.18 24.60
N ARG A 181 3.43 11.64 24.33
CA ARG A 181 3.10 10.21 24.52
C ARG A 181 3.56 9.31 23.37
N LYS A 182 4.04 9.89 22.26
CA LYS A 182 4.41 9.18 21.02
C LYS A 182 3.31 8.24 20.50
N GLN A 183 2.06 8.59 20.73
CA GLN A 183 0.90 7.79 20.34
C GLN A 183 -0.22 8.71 19.89
N THR A 184 -0.96 8.30 18.86
CA THR A 184 -2.19 8.99 18.44
C THR A 184 -3.27 8.89 19.51
N GLN A 185 -4.15 9.87 19.52
CA GLN A 185 -5.44 9.73 20.18
C GLN A 185 -6.40 9.05 19.21
N ASN A 186 -7.08 8.01 19.69
CA ASN A 186 -8.01 7.22 18.91
C ASN A 186 -9.40 7.32 19.56
N SER A 187 -10.44 7.55 18.77
CA SER A 187 -11.81 7.61 19.29
C SER A 187 -12.87 7.51 18.19
N LEU A 188 -14.11 7.21 18.59
CA LEU A 188 -15.29 7.32 17.74
C LEU A 188 -15.90 8.73 17.88
N VAL A 189 -16.13 9.39 16.76
CA VAL A 189 -16.64 10.76 16.73
C VAL A 189 -18.16 10.79 16.83
N GLY A 190 -18.68 11.61 17.74
CA GLY A 190 -20.10 11.90 17.88
C GLY A 190 -20.92 10.82 18.58
N GLU A 191 -20.24 9.91 19.29
CA GLU A 191 -20.84 8.88 20.15
C GLU A 191 -20.63 9.18 21.65
N GLY A 192 -20.09 10.36 21.99
CA GLY A 192 -19.91 10.80 23.38
C GLY A 192 -18.68 10.25 24.10
N TRP A 193 -17.73 9.66 23.36
CA TRP A 193 -16.44 9.20 23.89
C TRP A 193 -15.45 10.35 24.13
N LEU A 194 -15.66 11.48 23.49
CA LEU A 194 -14.86 12.70 23.64
C LEU A 194 -15.66 13.76 24.40
N VAL A 195 -14.97 14.81 24.87
CA VAL A 195 -15.68 16.01 25.33
C VAL A 195 -16.52 16.57 24.18
N LYS A 196 -17.72 17.08 24.50
CA LYS A 196 -18.72 17.49 23.48
C LYS A 196 -18.14 18.41 22.41
N GLY A 197 -17.28 19.35 22.82
CA GLY A 197 -16.67 20.28 21.87
C GLY A 197 -15.67 19.65 20.91
N MET A 198 -15.02 18.55 21.31
CA MET A 198 -14.12 17.81 20.44
C MET A 198 -14.89 16.95 19.44
N ASP A 199 -15.99 16.32 19.88
CA ASP A 199 -16.93 15.64 18.99
C ASP A 199 -17.43 16.59 17.89
N GLU A 200 -17.79 17.83 18.24
CA GLU A 200 -18.21 18.84 17.27
C GLU A 200 -17.05 19.34 16.40
N GLY A 201 -15.88 19.59 16.99
CA GLY A 201 -14.74 20.23 16.30
C GLY A 201 -14.03 19.33 15.28
N LEU A 202 -14.05 18.01 15.50
CA LEU A 202 -13.47 17.02 14.59
C LEU A 202 -14.30 16.77 13.33
N LEU A 203 -15.61 17.04 13.38
CA LEU A 203 -16.50 16.80 12.24
C LEU A 203 -16.06 17.60 11.01
N GLY A 204 -16.07 16.94 9.86
CA GLY A 204 -15.66 17.54 8.60
C GLY A 204 -14.14 17.74 8.46
N MET A 205 -13.30 17.18 9.34
CA MET A 205 -11.85 17.16 9.11
C MET A 205 -11.46 16.17 8.02
N CYS A 206 -10.46 16.52 7.21
CA CYS A 206 -9.86 15.62 6.21
C CYS A 206 -8.56 14.98 6.75
N VAL A 207 -8.23 13.75 6.33
CA VAL A 207 -6.94 13.14 6.68
C VAL A 207 -5.80 14.04 6.19
N GLY A 208 -4.84 14.34 7.07
CA GLY A 208 -3.75 15.29 6.88
C GLY A 208 -4.10 16.74 7.16
N GLU A 209 -5.35 17.07 7.50
CA GLU A 209 -5.75 18.42 7.90
C GLU A 209 -5.20 18.79 9.27
N ILE A 210 -4.73 20.03 9.39
CA ILE A 210 -4.43 20.67 10.68
C ILE A 210 -5.54 21.66 11.02
N ARG A 211 -6.15 21.51 12.19
CA ARG A 211 -7.27 22.35 12.65
C ARG A 211 -7.04 22.80 14.09
N ASN A 212 -7.26 24.08 14.33
CA ASN A 212 -7.37 24.64 15.68
C ASN A 212 -8.84 24.59 16.12
N ILE A 213 -9.10 24.10 17.32
CA ILE A 213 -10.44 23.92 17.90
C ILE A 213 -10.47 24.59 19.27
N VAL A 214 -11.30 25.62 19.44
CA VAL A 214 -11.51 26.34 20.71
C VAL A 214 -12.85 25.90 21.28
N ILE A 215 -12.82 25.33 22.50
CA ILE A 215 -13.96 24.71 23.16
C ILE A 215 -14.29 25.49 24.43
N PRO A 216 -15.48 26.12 24.54
CA PRO A 216 -15.89 26.80 25.76
C PRO A 216 -16.13 25.79 26.90
N PRO A 217 -16.03 26.21 28.17
CA PRO A 217 -15.97 25.27 29.29
C PRO A 217 -17.17 24.34 29.39
N PHE A 218 -18.39 24.81 29.09
CA PHE A 218 -19.61 24.01 29.16
C PHE A 218 -19.73 22.94 28.06
N LYS A 219 -18.86 22.98 27.04
CA LYS A 219 -18.66 21.90 26.06
C LYS A 219 -17.39 21.09 26.32
N ALA A 220 -16.61 21.45 27.33
CA ALA A 220 -15.43 20.74 27.84
C ALA A 220 -15.74 20.12 29.22
N TYR A 221 -14.99 20.52 30.26
CA TYR A 221 -15.09 19.98 31.63
C TYR A 221 -15.91 20.84 32.61
N GLY A 222 -16.50 21.93 32.13
CA GLY A 222 -17.46 22.75 32.86
C GLY A 222 -16.93 23.37 34.15
N GLU A 223 -17.81 23.50 35.14
CA GLU A 223 -17.50 24.15 36.43
C GLU A 223 -16.56 23.34 37.31
N LYS A 224 -16.35 22.05 37.04
CA LYS A 224 -15.50 21.19 37.87
C LYS A 224 -14.04 21.15 37.39
N GLY A 225 -13.81 21.37 36.09
CA GLY A 225 -12.49 21.10 35.49
C GLY A 225 -12.19 19.60 35.47
N SER A 226 -10.93 19.25 35.25
CA SER A 226 -10.47 17.85 35.21
C SER A 226 -9.03 17.71 35.72
N GLY A 227 -8.85 16.87 36.73
CA GLY A 227 -7.55 16.62 37.34
C GLY A 227 -6.92 17.89 37.91
N LYS A 228 -5.59 17.99 37.82
CA LYS A 228 -4.82 19.17 38.25
C LYS A 228 -4.52 20.13 37.11
N GLU A 229 -4.53 19.63 35.87
CA GLU A 229 -4.06 20.38 34.69
C GLU A 229 -5.18 21.26 34.09
N ILE A 230 -6.44 20.86 34.23
CA ILE A 230 -7.58 21.59 33.65
C ILE A 230 -8.39 22.22 34.79
N PRO A 231 -8.28 23.54 35.01
CA PRO A 231 -9.02 24.20 36.08
C PRO A 231 -10.53 24.31 35.78
N PRO A 232 -11.34 24.55 36.82
CA PRO A 232 -12.74 24.96 36.68
C PRO A 232 -12.95 26.08 35.66
N GLN A 233 -13.99 25.95 34.84
CA GLN A 233 -14.39 26.95 33.85
C GLN A 233 -13.28 27.34 32.87
N ALA A 234 -12.43 26.38 32.49
CA ALA A 234 -11.38 26.58 31.50
C ALA A 234 -11.89 26.37 30.07
N THR A 235 -11.57 27.32 29.19
CA THR A 235 -11.67 27.15 27.74
C THR A 235 -10.47 26.33 27.26
N LEU A 236 -10.73 25.31 26.45
CA LEU A 236 -9.68 24.45 25.90
C LEU A 236 -9.39 24.84 24.45
N VAL A 237 -8.13 24.76 24.07
CA VAL A 237 -7.67 24.97 22.70
C VAL A 237 -6.92 23.72 22.27
N TYR A 238 -7.33 23.12 21.16
CA TYR A 238 -6.69 21.96 20.57
C TYR A 238 -6.16 22.29 19.18
N ASP A 239 -4.86 22.11 18.97
CA ASP A 239 -4.27 22.03 17.63
C ASP A 239 -4.21 20.56 17.23
N VAL A 240 -4.98 20.17 16.22
CA VAL A 240 -5.21 18.78 15.83
C VAL A 240 -4.68 18.51 14.43
N LEU A 241 -3.89 17.46 14.27
CA LEU A 241 -3.54 16.85 12.98
C LEU A 241 -4.28 15.53 12.84
N LEU A 242 -5.21 15.44 11.88
CA LEU A 242 -5.91 14.20 11.60
C LEU A 242 -5.02 13.25 10.80
N VAL A 243 -4.77 12.05 11.32
CA VAL A 243 -3.84 11.08 10.73
C VAL A 243 -4.57 10.03 9.90
N ASP A 244 -5.74 9.59 10.36
CA ASP A 244 -6.44 8.46 9.78
C ASP A 244 -7.93 8.48 10.12
N ILE A 245 -8.77 7.94 9.23
CA ILE A 245 -10.23 7.82 9.41
C ILE A 245 -10.76 6.54 8.78
N HIS A 246 -11.67 5.85 9.48
CA HIS A 246 -12.50 4.79 8.90
C HIS A 246 -13.81 4.65 9.67
N ASN A 247 -14.82 4.04 9.05
CA ASN A 247 -15.97 3.55 9.79
C ASN A 247 -15.76 2.07 10.12
N PRO A 248 -16.07 1.61 11.35
CA PRO A 248 -16.01 0.18 11.68
C PRO A 248 -16.88 -0.71 10.79
N LYS A 249 -17.86 -0.13 10.08
CA LYS A 249 -18.74 -0.82 9.13
C LYS A 249 -18.28 -0.72 7.67
N ASP A 250 -17.18 -0.03 7.40
CA ASP A 250 -16.66 0.08 6.03
C ASP A 250 -16.26 -1.31 5.50
N ASN A 251 -16.40 -1.51 4.20
CA ASN A 251 -15.83 -2.68 3.53
C ASN A 251 -14.61 -2.24 2.69
N VAL A 252 -13.94 -3.19 2.03
CA VAL A 252 -12.88 -2.88 1.07
C VAL A 252 -13.43 -1.97 -0.02
N THR A 253 -12.73 -0.86 -0.28
CA THR A 253 -13.02 0.01 -1.44
C THR A 253 -12.03 -0.32 -2.55
N ILE A 254 -12.54 -0.57 -3.76
CA ILE A 254 -11.74 -0.90 -4.94
C ILE A 254 -12.02 0.17 -6.01
N GLU A 255 -10.98 0.86 -6.45
CA GLU A 255 -10.99 1.82 -7.55
C GLU A 255 -10.16 1.23 -8.71
N ASP A 256 -10.82 0.79 -9.78
CA ASP A 256 -10.14 0.30 -10.98
C ASP A 256 -9.48 1.49 -11.71
N GLN A 257 -8.15 1.45 -11.86
CA GLN A 257 -7.39 2.52 -12.52
C GLN A 257 -7.19 2.24 -14.00
N VAL A 258 -6.83 0.99 -14.34
CA VAL A 258 -6.62 0.52 -15.71
C VAL A 258 -7.15 -0.90 -15.80
N VAL A 259 -8.16 -1.11 -16.65
CA VAL A 259 -8.66 -2.44 -17.01
C VAL A 259 -8.35 -2.66 -18.48
N SER A 260 -7.59 -3.71 -18.80
CA SER A 260 -7.33 -4.07 -20.20
C SER A 260 -8.64 -4.41 -20.91
N GLU A 261 -8.81 -3.91 -22.15
CA GLU A 261 -10.01 -4.16 -22.96
C GLU A 261 -10.20 -5.66 -23.28
N SER A 262 -9.13 -6.45 -23.24
CA SER A 262 -9.12 -7.89 -23.58
C SER A 262 -9.05 -8.79 -22.35
N CYS A 263 -9.97 -8.62 -21.39
CA CYS A 263 -10.05 -9.51 -20.23
C CYS A 263 -10.80 -10.82 -20.56
N THR A 264 -10.07 -11.81 -21.06
CA THR A 264 -10.62 -13.13 -21.43
C THR A 264 -10.96 -13.99 -20.21
N ARG A 265 -10.14 -13.91 -19.15
CA ARG A 265 -10.32 -14.61 -17.88
C ARG A 265 -10.18 -13.64 -16.71
N ARG A 266 -11.02 -13.84 -15.70
CA ARG A 266 -10.91 -13.17 -14.40
C ARG A 266 -10.43 -14.14 -13.34
N SER A 267 -9.68 -13.62 -12.37
CA SER A 267 -9.20 -14.42 -11.25
C SER A 267 -10.34 -14.91 -10.36
N VAL A 268 -10.17 -16.13 -9.84
CA VAL A 268 -11.10 -16.76 -8.90
C VAL A 268 -10.35 -17.26 -7.65
N ALA A 269 -11.10 -17.62 -6.61
CA ALA A 269 -10.50 -18.22 -5.41
C ALA A 269 -9.75 -19.52 -5.77
N GLY A 270 -8.56 -19.69 -5.21
CA GLY A 270 -7.65 -20.80 -5.50
C GLY A 270 -6.66 -20.54 -6.64
N ASP A 271 -6.81 -19.45 -7.40
CA ASP A 271 -5.77 -19.05 -8.35
C ASP A 271 -4.51 -18.58 -7.63
N TYR A 272 -3.35 -18.95 -8.15
CA TYR A 272 -2.06 -18.42 -7.77
C TYR A 272 -1.75 -17.17 -8.59
N ILE A 273 -1.54 -16.04 -7.92
CA ILE A 273 -1.40 -14.72 -8.52
C ILE A 273 -0.03 -14.12 -8.25
N ARG A 274 0.51 -13.40 -9.25
CA ARG A 274 1.71 -12.56 -9.12
C ARG A 274 1.34 -11.11 -9.38
N TYR A 275 1.67 -10.24 -8.45
CA TYR A 275 1.38 -8.82 -8.58
C TYR A 275 2.47 -7.96 -7.92
N HIS A 276 2.58 -6.73 -8.41
CA HIS A 276 3.30 -5.68 -7.71
C HIS A 276 2.33 -4.82 -6.90
N TYR A 277 2.83 -4.24 -5.81
CA TYR A 277 2.08 -3.31 -4.99
C TYR A 277 2.94 -2.16 -4.46
N ASN A 278 2.27 -1.04 -4.21
CA ASN A 278 2.75 0.06 -3.37
C ASN A 278 1.76 0.28 -2.22
N GLY A 279 2.22 0.08 -0.99
CA GLY A 279 1.43 0.21 0.24
C GLY A 279 1.67 1.56 0.91
N THR A 280 0.60 2.33 1.10
CA THR A 280 0.60 3.65 1.73
C THR A 280 -0.50 3.75 2.78
N PHE A 281 -0.35 4.64 3.76
CA PHE A 281 -1.46 5.05 4.63
C PHE A 281 -2.36 6.07 3.92
N LEU A 282 -3.54 6.37 4.48
CA LEU A 282 -4.46 7.38 3.93
C LEU A 282 -3.83 8.77 3.76
N ASN A 283 -2.80 9.09 4.55
CA ASN A 283 -2.05 10.35 4.43
C ASN A 283 -0.97 10.33 3.32
N GLY A 284 -0.83 9.23 2.57
CA GLY A 284 0.11 9.06 1.47
C GLY A 284 1.51 8.57 1.88
N VAL A 285 1.79 8.38 3.17
CA VAL A 285 3.09 7.86 3.61
C VAL A 285 3.20 6.39 3.23
N THR A 286 4.22 6.04 2.43
CA THR A 286 4.54 4.66 2.05
C THR A 286 5.09 3.88 3.24
N PHE A 287 4.57 2.67 3.45
CA PHE A 287 5.07 1.75 4.47
C PHE A 287 5.75 0.50 3.88
N ASP A 288 5.40 0.08 2.67
CA ASP A 288 6.01 -1.07 2.01
C ASP A 288 5.77 -1.05 0.48
N THR A 289 6.66 -1.63 -0.30
CA THR A 289 6.47 -1.78 -1.75
C THR A 289 7.23 -2.98 -2.31
N SER A 290 6.62 -3.71 -3.23
CA SER A 290 7.27 -4.80 -3.95
C SER A 290 8.40 -4.31 -4.88
N TYR A 291 8.28 -3.09 -5.41
CA TYR A 291 9.24 -2.54 -6.39
C TYR A 291 10.63 -2.35 -5.81
N GLN A 292 10.75 -2.02 -4.52
CA GLN A 292 12.05 -1.91 -3.84
C GLN A 292 12.80 -3.25 -3.80
N ARG A 293 12.09 -4.38 -3.88
CA ARG A 293 12.67 -5.72 -3.86
C ARG A 293 12.91 -6.29 -5.25
N ASN A 294 12.52 -5.59 -6.31
CA ASN A 294 12.56 -6.08 -7.70
C ASN A 294 11.93 -7.48 -7.87
N SER A 295 10.90 -7.79 -7.08
CA SER A 295 10.20 -9.07 -7.15
C SER A 295 8.70 -8.87 -6.92
N THR A 296 7.89 -9.72 -7.54
CA THR A 296 6.43 -9.74 -7.32
C THR A 296 6.11 -10.33 -5.96
N TYR A 297 4.95 -9.98 -5.43
CA TYR A 297 4.33 -10.73 -4.35
C TYR A 297 3.47 -11.82 -4.95
N ASN A 298 3.64 -13.04 -4.47
CA ASN A 298 3.00 -14.22 -5.03
C ASN A 298 2.19 -14.91 -3.93
N THR A 299 0.92 -15.23 -4.19
CA THR A 299 0.03 -15.87 -3.21
C THR A 299 -1.12 -16.58 -3.89
N TYR A 300 -1.89 -17.37 -3.14
CA TYR A 300 -3.17 -17.90 -3.61
C TYR A 300 -4.32 -17.00 -3.16
N ILE A 301 -5.23 -16.72 -4.08
CA ILE A 301 -6.36 -15.82 -3.86
C ILE A 301 -7.43 -16.52 -3.02
N GLY A 302 -7.91 -15.84 -1.96
CA GLY A 302 -9.07 -16.28 -1.19
C GLY A 302 -8.82 -17.48 -0.29
N MET A 303 -7.55 -17.82 -0.04
CA MET A 303 -7.13 -18.92 0.81
C MET A 303 -6.65 -18.46 2.20
N GLY A 304 -6.68 -17.16 2.49
CA GLY A 304 -6.29 -16.62 3.79
C GLY A 304 -4.77 -16.49 4.00
N TYR A 305 -3.98 -16.54 2.93
CA TYR A 305 -2.52 -16.34 3.00
C TYR A 305 -2.12 -14.87 3.13
N VAL A 306 -3.02 -13.95 2.78
CA VAL A 306 -2.86 -12.51 2.94
C VAL A 306 -4.00 -11.95 3.79
N ILE A 307 -3.90 -10.67 4.16
CA ILE A 307 -4.97 -9.98 4.89
C ILE A 307 -6.31 -10.11 4.14
N SER A 308 -7.41 -10.28 4.87
CA SER A 308 -8.73 -10.58 4.29
C SER A 308 -9.18 -9.57 3.23
N GLY A 309 -8.88 -8.28 3.45
CA GLY A 309 -9.21 -7.24 2.48
C GLY A 309 -8.42 -7.35 1.18
N MET A 310 -7.18 -7.86 1.23
CA MET A 310 -6.38 -8.11 0.02
C MET A 310 -6.92 -9.33 -0.73
N ASP A 311 -7.28 -10.40 -0.03
CA ASP A 311 -7.93 -11.58 -0.64
C ASP A 311 -9.20 -11.17 -1.41
N GLN A 312 -10.04 -10.33 -0.80
CA GLN A 312 -11.22 -9.78 -1.46
C GLN A 312 -10.85 -8.90 -2.66
N ALA A 313 -9.80 -8.09 -2.53
CA ALA A 313 -9.37 -7.17 -3.57
C ALA A 313 -8.64 -7.82 -4.74
N LEU A 314 -8.20 -9.07 -4.63
CA LEU A 314 -7.56 -9.81 -5.73
C LEU A 314 -8.56 -10.66 -6.53
N LEU A 315 -9.81 -10.79 -6.07
CA LEU A 315 -10.86 -11.47 -6.82
C LEU A 315 -11.30 -10.68 -8.05
N GLY A 316 -11.58 -11.39 -9.13
CA GLY A 316 -12.12 -10.82 -10.35
C GLY A 316 -11.14 -9.92 -11.13
N VAL A 317 -9.84 -9.95 -10.84
CA VAL A 317 -8.83 -9.17 -11.58
C VAL A 317 -8.60 -9.73 -12.97
N CYS A 318 -8.16 -8.87 -13.88
CA CYS A 318 -7.61 -9.22 -15.17
C CYS A 318 -6.07 -9.11 -15.16
N THR A 319 -5.40 -9.88 -16.03
CA THR A 319 -3.97 -9.73 -16.27
C THR A 319 -3.65 -8.32 -16.77
N GLY A 320 -2.59 -7.70 -16.25
CA GLY A 320 -2.17 -6.32 -16.57
C GLY A 320 -3.01 -5.23 -15.89
N GLU A 321 -4.06 -5.59 -15.14
CA GLU A 321 -4.94 -4.63 -14.48
C GLU A 321 -4.20 -3.83 -13.39
N ARG A 322 -4.57 -2.56 -13.24
CA ARG A 322 -4.18 -1.74 -12.09
C ARG A 322 -5.40 -1.30 -11.30
N ARG A 323 -5.37 -1.48 -9.99
CA ARG A 323 -6.43 -1.07 -9.07
C ARG A 323 -5.87 -0.46 -7.80
N ARG A 324 -6.57 0.52 -7.26
CA ARG A 324 -6.29 1.09 -5.94
C ARG A 324 -7.29 0.55 -4.93
N VAL A 325 -6.78 0.03 -3.83
CA VAL A 325 -7.55 -0.70 -2.82
C VAL A 325 -7.39 0.00 -1.48
N ILE A 326 -8.49 0.34 -0.83
CA ILE A 326 -8.50 0.91 0.53
C ILE A 326 -9.10 -0.13 1.47
N ILE A 327 -8.31 -0.58 2.44
CA ILE A 327 -8.65 -1.68 3.35
C ILE A 327 -8.79 -1.14 4.78
N PRO A 328 -9.99 -1.22 5.38
CA PRO A 328 -10.18 -0.81 6.77
C PRO A 328 -9.48 -1.80 7.74
N PRO A 329 -9.18 -1.38 8.98
CA PRO A 329 -8.30 -2.16 9.85
C PRO A 329 -8.83 -3.56 10.18
N HIS A 330 -10.15 -3.73 10.33
CA HIS A 330 -10.77 -5.02 10.64
C HIS A 330 -10.67 -6.05 9.49
N LEU A 331 -10.29 -5.62 8.28
CA LEU A 331 -9.94 -6.48 7.14
C LEU A 331 -8.44 -6.51 6.87
N ALA A 332 -7.63 -5.83 7.70
CA ALA A 332 -6.18 -5.75 7.65
C ALA A 332 -5.55 -6.28 8.96
N TYR A 333 -4.78 -5.45 9.67
CA TYR A 333 -4.05 -5.82 10.89
C TYR A 333 -4.76 -5.42 12.20
N GLY A 334 -6.01 -4.96 12.11
CA GLY A 334 -6.89 -4.71 13.25
C GLY A 334 -6.38 -3.66 14.24
N GLU A 335 -6.85 -3.78 15.48
CA GLU A 335 -6.48 -2.87 16.58
C GLU A 335 -5.04 -3.03 17.05
N GLN A 336 -4.40 -4.16 16.76
CA GLN A 336 -3.02 -4.42 17.19
C GLN A 336 -1.98 -3.81 16.23
N GLY A 337 -2.32 -3.66 14.95
CA GLY A 337 -1.33 -3.31 13.93
C GLY A 337 -0.37 -4.47 13.65
N ALA A 338 0.78 -4.17 13.04
CA ALA A 338 1.79 -5.16 12.70
C ALA A 338 3.22 -4.60 12.83
N GLY A 339 3.95 -5.16 13.80
CA GLY A 339 5.30 -4.74 14.14
C GLY A 339 5.36 -3.24 14.48
N ASP A 340 6.48 -2.60 14.13
CA ASP A 340 6.68 -1.16 14.31
C ASP A 340 6.31 -0.35 13.07
N ILE A 341 5.86 -1.02 12.00
CA ILE A 341 5.59 -0.41 10.69
C ILE A 341 4.12 -0.02 10.56
N ILE A 342 3.21 -0.94 10.89
CA ILE A 342 1.77 -0.72 10.77
C ILE A 342 1.20 -0.41 12.15
N PRO A 343 0.77 0.84 12.42
CA PRO A 343 0.24 1.16 13.73
C PRO A 343 -1.18 0.60 13.95
N PRO A 344 -1.62 0.48 15.21
CA PRO A 344 -2.99 0.14 15.60
C PRO A 344 -4.07 0.85 14.80
N SER A 345 -5.08 0.09 14.34
CA SER A 345 -6.28 0.61 13.66
C SER A 345 -5.98 1.47 12.43
N ALA A 346 -4.88 1.19 11.72
CA ALA A 346 -4.50 1.91 10.51
C ALA A 346 -5.27 1.44 9.28
N VAL A 347 -5.74 2.38 8.47
CA VAL A 347 -6.28 2.10 7.13
C VAL A 347 -5.11 1.95 6.16
N LEU A 348 -5.16 0.90 5.34
CA LEU A 348 -4.13 0.63 4.34
C LEU A 348 -4.64 0.96 2.95
N VAL A 349 -3.79 1.56 2.13
CA VAL A 349 -4.04 1.86 0.73
C VAL A 349 -3.00 1.13 -0.10
N PHE A 350 -3.45 0.28 -1.03
CA PHE A 350 -2.58 -0.45 -1.95
C PHE A 350 -2.88 -0.06 -3.39
N ASP A 351 -1.88 0.42 -4.12
CA ASP A 351 -1.93 0.47 -5.58
C ASP A 351 -1.34 -0.85 -6.11
N LEU A 352 -2.18 -1.65 -6.78
CA LEU A 352 -1.85 -2.98 -7.28
C LEU A 352 -1.60 -2.94 -8.79
N HIS A 353 -0.65 -3.76 -9.26
CA HIS A 353 -0.41 -4.03 -10.66
C HIS A 353 -0.32 -5.55 -10.87
N ILE A 354 -1.35 -6.11 -11.51
CA ILE A 354 -1.49 -7.55 -11.71
C ILE A 354 -0.61 -7.98 -12.87
N ILE A 355 0.31 -8.91 -12.63
CA ILE A 355 1.24 -9.40 -13.66
C ILE A 355 0.63 -10.59 -14.39
N ASP A 356 0.25 -11.63 -13.65
CA ASP A 356 -0.50 -12.78 -14.15
C ASP A 356 -1.11 -13.58 -12.99
N PHE A 357 -1.95 -14.56 -13.34
CA PHE A 357 -2.44 -15.56 -12.41
C PHE A 357 -2.78 -16.86 -13.16
N HIS A 358 -2.76 -17.98 -12.45
CA HIS A 358 -3.11 -19.29 -12.98
C HIS A 358 -3.69 -20.17 -11.88
N ASN A 359 -4.37 -21.23 -12.25
CA ASN A 359 -4.80 -22.29 -11.36
C ASN A 359 -3.86 -23.50 -11.48
N PRO A 360 -3.54 -24.22 -10.40
CA PRO A 360 -2.84 -25.50 -10.48
C PRO A 360 -3.56 -26.56 -11.34
N SER A 361 -4.85 -26.38 -11.61
CA SER A 361 -5.64 -27.24 -12.50
C SER A 361 -5.76 -26.71 -13.94
N ASP A 362 -5.13 -25.57 -14.26
CA ASP A 362 -5.13 -25.04 -15.63
C ASP A 362 -4.45 -26.01 -16.60
N THR A 363 -4.97 -26.09 -17.82
CA THR A 363 -4.36 -26.83 -18.92
C THR A 363 -3.68 -25.87 -19.89
N VAL A 364 -2.94 -26.39 -20.87
CA VAL A 364 -2.37 -25.56 -21.93
C VAL A 364 -3.51 -24.98 -22.77
N ASP A 365 -3.57 -23.64 -22.86
CA ASP A 365 -4.51 -22.98 -23.76
C ASP A 365 -3.85 -22.80 -25.13
N ILE A 366 -4.48 -23.34 -26.17
CA ILE A 366 -3.97 -23.37 -27.54
C ILE A 366 -4.92 -22.62 -28.45
N GLN A 367 -4.54 -21.43 -28.86
CA GLN A 367 -5.28 -20.63 -29.82
C GLN A 367 -4.63 -20.72 -31.20
N ILE A 368 -5.32 -21.32 -32.17
CA ILE A 368 -4.87 -21.36 -33.57
C ILE A 368 -5.09 -19.99 -34.19
N THR A 369 -4.01 -19.26 -34.47
CA THR A 369 -4.06 -17.92 -35.06
C THR A 369 -4.06 -17.96 -36.60
N TYR A 370 -3.47 -19.01 -37.18
CA TYR A 370 -3.49 -19.25 -38.62
C TYR A 370 -3.31 -20.74 -38.91
N ARG A 371 -4.14 -21.30 -39.80
CA ARG A 371 -3.99 -22.67 -40.31
C ARG A 371 -4.02 -22.66 -41.85
N PRO A 372 -3.02 -23.25 -42.53
CA PRO A 372 -3.01 -23.39 -43.98
C PRO A 372 -4.19 -24.21 -44.51
N GLU A 373 -4.62 -23.94 -45.75
CA GLU A 373 -5.72 -24.67 -46.40
C GLU A 373 -5.40 -26.16 -46.63
N VAL A 374 -4.13 -26.49 -46.88
CA VAL A 374 -3.65 -27.87 -47.06
C VAL A 374 -2.91 -28.30 -45.79
N CYS A 375 -3.50 -29.26 -45.08
CA CYS A 375 -3.02 -29.74 -43.77
C CYS A 375 -3.23 -31.26 -43.68
N ASN A 376 -2.53 -32.00 -44.54
CA ASN A 376 -2.69 -33.46 -44.66
C ASN A 376 -1.95 -34.22 -43.57
N ASP A 377 -0.79 -33.72 -43.15
CA ASP A 377 0.06 -34.34 -42.16
C ASP A 377 0.27 -33.40 -40.97
N THR A 378 0.05 -33.93 -39.77
CA THR A 378 0.25 -33.20 -38.51
C THR A 378 1.39 -33.79 -37.72
N THR A 379 2.04 -32.98 -36.90
CA THR A 379 3.04 -33.41 -35.92
C THR A 379 2.46 -34.38 -34.89
N ALA A 380 3.25 -35.36 -34.48
CA ALA A 380 2.94 -36.35 -33.46
C ALA A 380 4.13 -36.57 -32.51
N VAL A 381 3.91 -37.32 -31.43
CA VAL A 381 4.97 -37.71 -30.49
C VAL A 381 6.11 -38.43 -31.24
N ASN A 382 7.35 -38.10 -30.89
CA ASN A 382 8.62 -38.49 -31.51
C ASN A 382 8.96 -37.85 -32.87
N ASP A 383 8.09 -37.02 -33.45
CA ASP A 383 8.45 -36.25 -34.64
C ASP A 383 9.55 -35.22 -34.29
N LEU A 384 10.53 -35.06 -35.18
CA LEU A 384 11.50 -33.97 -35.10
C LEU A 384 10.87 -32.74 -35.74
N VAL A 385 10.59 -31.72 -34.94
CA VAL A 385 9.97 -30.48 -35.39
C VAL A 385 10.98 -29.35 -35.45
N ARG A 386 10.89 -28.54 -36.50
CA ARG A 386 11.57 -27.24 -36.60
C ARG A 386 10.52 -26.15 -36.57
N TYR A 387 10.65 -25.24 -35.63
CA TYR A 387 9.67 -24.19 -35.41
C TYR A 387 10.36 -22.89 -35.06
N HIS A 388 9.66 -21.79 -35.34
CA HIS A 388 10.00 -20.49 -34.80
C HIS A 388 9.08 -20.24 -33.62
N TYR A 389 9.62 -19.64 -32.55
CA TYR A 389 8.79 -19.11 -31.51
C TYR A 389 9.25 -17.72 -31.08
N ASN A 390 8.28 -16.96 -30.59
CA ASN A 390 8.52 -15.84 -29.71
C ASN A 390 7.96 -16.19 -28.33
N CYS A 391 8.79 -16.15 -27.29
CA CYS A 391 8.34 -16.38 -25.92
C CYS A 391 8.41 -15.05 -25.20
N THR A 392 7.24 -14.48 -24.93
CA THR A 392 7.13 -13.21 -24.24
C THR A 392 6.69 -13.47 -22.80
N LEU A 393 7.44 -12.91 -21.84
CA LEU A 393 6.95 -12.67 -20.49
C LEU A 393 6.12 -11.38 -20.52
N VAL A 394 4.95 -11.40 -21.17
CA VAL A 394 4.05 -10.23 -21.27
C VAL A 394 4.74 -8.93 -21.75
N ASP A 395 5.84 -9.01 -22.52
CA ASP A 395 6.41 -7.89 -23.28
C ASP A 395 7.36 -8.42 -24.39
N ASP A 396 7.27 -7.77 -25.56
CA ASP A 396 7.82 -8.17 -26.87
C ASP A 396 9.36 -8.23 -26.97
N GLN A 397 9.90 -9.38 -27.39
CA GLN A 397 11.28 -9.59 -27.87
C GLN A 397 11.25 -10.43 -29.18
N PRO A 398 12.34 -10.60 -29.96
CA PRO A 398 12.24 -11.11 -31.33
C PRO A 398 12.28 -12.65 -31.46
N LYS A 399 11.71 -13.14 -32.58
CA LYS A 399 11.58 -14.55 -32.98
C LYS A 399 12.94 -15.28 -33.06
N LEU A 400 13.10 -16.35 -32.29
CA LEU A 400 14.26 -17.24 -32.31
C LEU A 400 13.91 -18.57 -33.00
N LYS A 401 14.87 -19.18 -33.71
CA LYS A 401 14.71 -20.47 -34.42
C LYS A 401 15.19 -21.63 -33.54
N TYR A 402 14.39 -22.69 -33.41
CA TYR A 402 14.74 -23.86 -32.61
C TYR A 402 14.28 -25.17 -33.25
N ASP A 403 15.04 -26.23 -32.96
CA ASP A 403 14.73 -27.60 -33.36
C ASP A 403 14.48 -28.43 -32.08
N ALA A 404 13.39 -29.22 -32.04
CA ALA A 404 13.08 -30.11 -30.92
C ALA A 404 12.47 -31.43 -31.39
N VAL A 405 12.67 -32.50 -30.62
CA VAL A 405 11.98 -33.78 -30.83
C VAL A 405 10.83 -33.84 -29.83
N LEU A 406 9.60 -34.00 -30.33
CA LEU A 406 8.41 -34.00 -29.48
C LEU A 406 8.34 -35.23 -28.58
N GLY A 407 8.02 -35.04 -27.30
CA GLY A 407 7.91 -36.10 -26.29
C GLY A 407 9.25 -36.69 -25.85
N ALA A 408 10.37 -36.03 -26.14
CA ALA A 408 11.72 -36.44 -25.72
C ALA A 408 12.26 -35.62 -24.54
N ASP A 409 11.39 -34.93 -23.79
CA ASP A 409 11.72 -34.04 -22.65
C ASP A 409 12.76 -32.95 -22.98
N LYS A 410 12.84 -32.56 -24.26
CA LYS A 410 13.78 -31.52 -24.74
C LYS A 410 13.22 -30.10 -24.64
N VAL A 411 11.91 -29.97 -24.49
CA VAL A 411 11.17 -28.72 -24.30
C VAL A 411 10.24 -28.89 -23.10
N ILE A 412 9.75 -27.79 -22.54
CA ILE A 412 8.77 -27.83 -21.47
C ILE A 412 7.49 -28.53 -21.92
N ASP A 413 6.84 -29.28 -21.02
CA ASP A 413 5.69 -30.13 -21.33
C ASP A 413 4.56 -29.38 -22.04
N GLY A 414 4.27 -28.14 -21.62
CA GLY A 414 3.19 -27.37 -22.22
C GLY A 414 3.51 -26.87 -23.64
N LEU A 415 4.78 -26.61 -23.95
CA LEU A 415 5.19 -26.27 -25.32
C LEU A 415 5.18 -27.53 -26.21
N ASP A 416 5.57 -28.68 -25.66
CA ASP A 416 5.44 -29.96 -26.34
C ASP A 416 3.99 -30.23 -26.77
N GLU A 417 3.05 -30.05 -25.83
CA GLU A 417 1.61 -30.15 -26.09
C GLU A 417 1.15 -29.15 -27.16
N GLY A 418 1.59 -27.89 -27.07
CA GLY A 418 1.27 -26.84 -28.04
C GLY A 418 1.72 -27.15 -29.47
N LEU A 419 2.85 -27.86 -29.62
CA LEU A 419 3.42 -28.25 -30.92
C LEU A 419 2.79 -29.50 -31.53
N ARG A 420 2.05 -30.32 -30.77
CA ARG A 420 1.39 -31.52 -31.29
C ARG A 420 0.19 -31.18 -32.16
N GLY A 421 -0.03 -31.96 -33.22
CA GLY A 421 -1.15 -31.76 -34.13
C GLY A 421 -1.05 -30.50 -35.00
N MET A 422 0.14 -29.90 -35.12
CA MET A 422 0.38 -28.74 -35.99
C MET A 422 0.69 -29.18 -37.42
N CYS A 423 0.22 -28.40 -38.40
CA CYS A 423 0.63 -28.50 -39.79
C CYS A 423 1.74 -27.51 -40.15
N VAL A 424 2.54 -27.83 -41.17
CA VAL A 424 3.61 -26.94 -41.64
C VAL A 424 3.01 -25.60 -42.09
N GLY A 425 3.53 -24.50 -41.55
CA GLY A 425 3.04 -23.14 -41.76
C GLY A 425 1.92 -22.71 -40.79
N GLU A 426 1.39 -23.62 -39.94
CA GLU A 426 0.41 -23.28 -38.90
C GLU A 426 1.04 -22.38 -37.83
N LYS A 427 0.27 -21.40 -37.35
CA LYS A 427 0.63 -20.51 -36.25
C LYS A 427 -0.33 -20.65 -35.09
N ARG A 428 0.21 -20.66 -33.87
CA ARG A 428 -0.55 -20.77 -32.63
C ARG A 428 -0.03 -19.80 -31.61
N LEU A 429 -0.94 -19.27 -30.79
CA LEU A 429 -0.62 -18.66 -29.52
C LEU A 429 -0.87 -19.72 -28.43
N VAL A 430 0.16 -20.09 -27.68
CA VAL A 430 0.12 -21.17 -26.68
C VAL A 430 0.41 -20.57 -25.30
N THR A 431 -0.55 -20.63 -24.40
CA THR A 431 -0.40 -20.18 -23.01
C THR A 431 -0.14 -21.39 -22.11
N VAL A 432 1.05 -21.45 -21.52
CA VAL A 432 1.53 -22.56 -20.70
C VAL A 432 1.50 -22.16 -19.22
N PRO A 433 0.70 -22.85 -18.39
CA PRO A 433 0.72 -22.63 -16.94
C PRO A 433 2.04 -23.12 -16.35
N PRO A 434 2.49 -22.58 -15.19
CA PRO A 434 3.86 -22.80 -14.74
C PRO A 434 4.18 -24.25 -14.39
N HIS A 435 3.19 -25.03 -13.93
CA HIS A 435 3.38 -26.45 -13.61
C HIS A 435 3.64 -27.33 -14.85
N LEU A 436 3.32 -26.83 -16.06
CA LEU A 436 3.68 -27.42 -17.35
C LEU A 436 4.86 -26.68 -18.02
N GLY A 437 5.45 -25.72 -17.31
CA GLY A 437 6.57 -24.88 -17.74
C GLY A 437 7.80 -25.08 -16.86
N HIS A 438 8.30 -23.99 -16.27
CA HIS A 438 9.48 -24.02 -15.39
C HIS A 438 9.16 -24.14 -13.88
N GLY A 439 7.88 -24.25 -13.53
CA GLY A 439 7.39 -24.43 -12.17
C GLY A 439 7.77 -23.30 -11.22
N GLU A 440 7.77 -23.62 -9.92
CA GLU A 440 8.08 -22.68 -8.84
C GLU A 440 9.54 -22.22 -8.82
N LYS A 441 10.45 -22.97 -9.47
CA LYS A 441 11.88 -22.62 -9.51
C LYS A 441 12.18 -21.54 -10.56
N GLY A 442 11.33 -21.41 -11.58
CA GLY A 442 11.61 -20.58 -12.74
C GLY A 442 12.84 -21.07 -13.52
N ALA A 443 13.36 -20.23 -14.39
CA ALA A 443 14.56 -20.50 -15.18
C ALA A 443 15.35 -19.21 -15.43
N THR A 444 16.47 -19.29 -16.15
CA THR A 444 17.25 -18.09 -16.48
C THR A 444 16.40 -17.14 -17.33
N GLY A 445 16.12 -15.94 -16.81
CA GLY A 445 15.26 -14.96 -17.46
C GLY A 445 13.76 -15.23 -17.31
N VAL A 446 13.36 -16.31 -16.64
CA VAL A 446 11.95 -16.67 -16.38
C VAL A 446 11.70 -16.67 -14.87
N PRO A 447 10.84 -15.76 -14.35
CA PRO A 447 10.51 -15.74 -12.94
C PRO A 447 9.86 -17.05 -12.46
N SER A 448 9.92 -17.28 -11.15
CA SER A 448 9.18 -18.37 -10.50
C SER A 448 7.68 -18.28 -10.76
N SER A 449 7.06 -19.42 -11.03
CA SER A 449 5.62 -19.57 -11.24
C SER A 449 5.04 -18.62 -12.30
N ALA A 450 5.82 -18.30 -13.34
CA ALA A 450 5.40 -17.45 -14.44
C ALA A 450 4.57 -18.20 -15.48
N VAL A 451 3.45 -17.61 -15.90
CA VAL A 451 2.70 -18.09 -17.07
C VAL A 451 3.48 -17.68 -18.32
N LEU A 452 3.67 -18.62 -19.25
CA LEU A 452 4.42 -18.39 -20.48
C LEU A 452 3.48 -18.32 -21.67
N VAL A 453 3.71 -17.36 -22.57
CA VAL A 453 2.93 -17.22 -23.81
C VAL A 453 3.88 -17.36 -24.99
N PHE A 454 3.61 -18.33 -25.85
CA PHE A 454 4.40 -18.63 -27.05
C PHE A 454 3.59 -18.31 -28.31
N ASP A 455 4.10 -17.40 -29.15
CA ASP A 455 3.67 -17.27 -30.55
C ASP A 455 4.56 -18.19 -31.39
N ILE A 456 4.02 -19.34 -31.79
CA ILE A 456 4.75 -20.39 -32.50
C ILE A 456 4.31 -20.51 -33.96
N GLU A 457 5.28 -20.81 -34.82
CA GLU A 457 5.09 -21.11 -36.24
C GLU A 457 5.83 -22.40 -36.58
N LEU A 458 5.11 -23.42 -37.03
CA LEU A 458 5.76 -24.67 -37.46
C LEU A 458 6.38 -24.49 -38.85
N VAL A 459 7.68 -24.72 -38.98
CA VAL A 459 8.43 -24.52 -40.23
C VAL A 459 8.51 -25.82 -41.04
N SER A 460 8.82 -26.93 -40.37
CA SER A 460 8.90 -28.25 -40.99
C SER A 460 8.91 -29.31 -39.89
N PHE A 461 8.62 -30.56 -40.25
CA PHE A 461 8.85 -31.68 -39.34
C PHE A 461 9.23 -32.94 -40.11
N GLU A 462 9.96 -33.82 -39.43
CA GLU A 462 10.34 -35.15 -39.91
C GLU A 462 9.67 -36.18 -39.01
N LYS A 463 8.99 -37.15 -39.62
CA LYS A 463 8.26 -38.17 -38.87
C LYS A 463 9.19 -39.00 -37.98
N GLY A 464 8.78 -39.20 -36.74
CA GLY A 464 9.51 -39.94 -35.72
C GLY A 464 9.56 -41.44 -35.94
N VAL A 465 10.18 -42.15 -35.02
CA VAL A 465 10.05 -43.61 -34.90
C VAL A 465 9.39 -43.94 -33.56
N PRO A 466 8.69 -45.09 -33.42
CA PRO A 466 8.08 -45.48 -32.16
C PRO A 466 9.09 -45.56 -31.01
N PRO A 467 8.64 -45.44 -29.75
CA PRO A 467 9.51 -45.49 -28.59
C PRO A 467 10.44 -46.70 -28.58
N GLY A 468 11.73 -46.45 -28.43
CA GLY A 468 12.77 -47.48 -28.39
C GLY A 468 13.20 -48.05 -29.74
N TYR A 469 12.69 -47.54 -30.87
CA TYR A 469 13.18 -47.90 -32.20
C TYR A 469 14.23 -46.91 -32.69
N LEU A 470 15.19 -47.38 -33.48
CA LEU A 470 16.16 -46.54 -34.22
C LEU A 470 15.85 -46.49 -35.72
N PHE A 471 15.07 -47.45 -36.21
CA PHE A 471 14.61 -47.58 -37.58
C PHE A 471 13.24 -48.25 -37.60
N VAL A 472 12.40 -47.87 -38.56
CA VAL A 472 11.12 -48.54 -38.85
C VAL A 472 10.96 -48.79 -40.33
N TRP A 473 10.32 -49.90 -40.64
CA TRP A 473 9.86 -50.24 -41.97
C TRP A 473 8.57 -49.47 -42.29
N LEU A 474 8.51 -48.87 -43.47
CA LEU A 474 7.33 -48.17 -44.00
C LEU A 474 6.55 -49.07 -44.98
N MET A 475 7.18 -50.14 -45.46
CA MET A 475 6.58 -51.18 -46.30
C MET A 475 6.89 -52.57 -45.72
N ASP A 476 6.45 -53.62 -46.39
CA ASP A 476 6.68 -55.00 -45.95
C ASP A 476 8.18 -55.30 -45.77
N THR A 477 8.51 -55.95 -44.66
CA THR A 477 9.86 -56.45 -44.40
C THR A 477 10.24 -57.52 -45.42
N PRO A 478 11.52 -57.60 -45.85
CA PRO A 478 11.97 -58.71 -46.70
C PRO A 478 11.64 -60.07 -46.09
N GLU A 479 11.20 -61.03 -46.90
CA GLU A 479 10.85 -62.39 -46.44
C GLU A 479 12.03 -63.09 -45.73
N ASN A 480 13.26 -62.84 -46.19
CA ASN A 480 14.49 -63.31 -45.55
C ASN A 480 15.44 -62.13 -45.33
N LEU A 481 15.31 -61.47 -44.17
CA LEU A 481 16.09 -60.27 -43.84
C LEU A 481 17.59 -60.56 -43.76
N PHE A 482 18.01 -61.74 -43.29
CA PHE A 482 19.43 -62.07 -43.19
C PHE A 482 20.07 -62.20 -44.57
N GLU A 483 19.43 -62.93 -45.49
CA GLU A 483 19.91 -63.04 -46.89
C GLU A 483 19.90 -61.69 -47.61
N ALA A 484 19.00 -60.78 -47.24
CA ALA A 484 18.96 -59.45 -47.81
C ALA A 484 20.08 -58.52 -47.28
N LEU A 485 20.55 -58.76 -46.06
CA LEU A 485 21.66 -58.05 -45.41
C LEU A 485 23.03 -58.60 -45.83
N ASP A 486 23.14 -59.91 -46.05
CA ASP A 486 24.37 -60.61 -46.50
C ASP A 486 24.57 -60.45 -48.02
N ILE A 487 25.00 -59.25 -48.42
CA ILE A 487 25.16 -58.87 -49.84
C ILE A 487 26.20 -59.76 -50.53
N ASN A 488 27.29 -60.09 -49.86
CA ASN A 488 28.38 -60.86 -50.44
C ASN A 488 28.20 -62.40 -50.34
N LYS A 489 27.18 -62.85 -49.58
CA LYS A 489 26.79 -64.25 -49.37
C LYS A 489 27.83 -65.11 -48.64
N ASN A 490 28.58 -64.51 -47.70
CA ASN A 490 29.56 -65.20 -46.86
C ASN A 490 28.98 -65.70 -45.53
N GLN A 491 27.68 -65.52 -45.28
CA GLN A 491 26.98 -65.83 -44.02
C GLN A 491 27.38 -64.96 -42.82
N GLU A 492 28.09 -63.85 -43.05
CA GLU A 492 28.55 -62.91 -42.02
C GLU A 492 28.26 -61.48 -42.47
N VAL A 493 27.32 -60.80 -41.83
CA VAL A 493 26.98 -59.41 -42.18
C VAL A 493 27.92 -58.46 -41.45
N SER A 494 28.80 -57.78 -42.19
CA SER A 494 29.65 -56.74 -41.63
C SER A 494 28.90 -55.43 -41.36
N GLN A 495 29.46 -54.52 -40.56
CA GLN A 495 28.86 -53.20 -40.31
C GLN A 495 28.66 -52.39 -41.60
N GLU A 496 29.54 -52.59 -42.58
CA GLU A 496 29.50 -51.93 -43.89
C GLU A 496 28.29 -52.42 -44.68
N GLU A 497 28.08 -53.73 -44.77
CA GLU A 497 26.93 -54.35 -45.46
C GLU A 497 25.61 -53.98 -44.79
N PHE A 498 25.57 -54.05 -43.46
CA PHE A 498 24.41 -53.62 -42.67
C PHE A 498 24.08 -52.15 -42.94
N GLY A 499 25.10 -51.29 -42.94
CA GLY A 499 24.96 -49.87 -43.21
C GLY A 499 24.50 -49.54 -44.62
N GLU A 500 25.08 -50.20 -45.64
CA GLU A 500 24.67 -50.04 -47.04
C GLU A 500 23.22 -50.46 -47.26
N PHE A 501 22.82 -51.58 -46.66
CA PHE A 501 21.44 -52.05 -46.75
C PHE A 501 20.47 -51.07 -46.11
N ILE A 502 20.71 -50.59 -44.89
CA ILE A 502 19.83 -49.61 -44.23
C ILE A 502 19.79 -48.29 -45.01
N LYS A 503 20.94 -47.82 -45.52
CA LYS A 503 21.01 -46.64 -46.39
C LYS A 503 20.15 -46.81 -47.64
N LEU A 504 20.18 -47.99 -48.26
CA LEU A 504 19.36 -48.32 -49.43
C LEU A 504 17.87 -48.32 -49.09
N GLN A 505 17.46 -48.94 -47.98
CA GLN A 505 16.04 -48.97 -47.57
C GLN A 505 15.48 -47.57 -47.31
N VAL A 506 16.28 -46.67 -46.73
CA VAL A 506 15.86 -45.27 -46.53
C VAL A 506 15.82 -44.51 -47.85
N ALA A 507 16.81 -44.70 -48.72
CA ALA A 507 16.85 -44.04 -50.04
C ALA A 507 15.68 -44.47 -50.95
N GLU A 508 15.23 -45.72 -50.84
CA GLU A 508 14.07 -46.26 -51.56
C GLU A 508 12.72 -45.91 -50.90
N GLY A 509 12.72 -45.19 -49.78
CA GLY A 509 11.50 -44.84 -49.04
C GLY A 509 10.81 -46.02 -48.34
N LYS A 510 11.49 -47.17 -48.25
CA LYS A 510 11.00 -48.40 -47.59
C LYS A 510 11.19 -48.38 -46.09
N GLY A 511 12.04 -47.49 -45.58
CA GLY A 511 12.32 -47.37 -44.16
C GLY A 511 12.64 -45.94 -43.74
N ARG A 512 12.56 -45.71 -42.43
CA ARG A 512 12.86 -44.41 -41.82
C ARG A 512 13.71 -44.62 -40.58
N ILE A 513 14.78 -43.84 -40.47
CA ILE A 513 15.63 -43.79 -39.27
C ILE A 513 15.08 -42.79 -38.25
N LYS A 514 15.51 -42.95 -37.00
CA LYS A 514 15.23 -42.00 -35.92
C LYS A 514 15.76 -40.61 -36.30
N PRO A 515 14.89 -39.60 -36.40
CA PRO A 515 15.33 -38.26 -36.80
C PRO A 515 16.20 -37.61 -35.71
N GLY A 516 17.13 -36.75 -36.13
CA GLY A 516 18.07 -36.04 -35.24
C GLY A 516 19.38 -36.79 -34.94
N LEU A 517 19.57 -37.99 -35.50
CA LEU A 517 20.85 -38.72 -35.52
C LEU A 517 21.37 -38.80 -36.95
N THR A 518 22.69 -38.88 -37.12
CA THR A 518 23.25 -39.16 -38.45
C THR A 518 22.98 -40.61 -38.84
N MET A 519 22.92 -40.87 -40.15
CA MET A 519 22.77 -42.23 -40.66
C MET A 519 23.86 -43.16 -40.10
N GLU A 520 25.09 -42.68 -40.00
CA GLU A 520 26.24 -43.41 -39.46
C GLU A 520 26.05 -43.76 -37.98
N GLN A 521 25.54 -42.83 -37.17
CA GLN A 521 25.24 -43.08 -35.76
C GLN A 521 24.15 -44.14 -35.61
N VAL A 522 23.05 -44.01 -36.34
CA VAL A 522 21.94 -44.96 -36.30
C VAL A 522 22.38 -46.36 -36.74
N VAL A 523 23.11 -46.46 -37.85
CA VAL A 523 23.67 -47.72 -38.34
C VAL A 523 24.60 -48.36 -37.32
N THR A 524 25.50 -47.57 -36.71
CA THR A 524 26.44 -48.06 -35.69
C THR A 524 25.72 -48.60 -34.47
N ASP A 525 24.77 -47.82 -33.93
CA ASP A 525 24.00 -48.22 -32.74
C ASP A 525 23.13 -49.45 -33.04
N MET A 526 22.49 -49.50 -34.20
CA MET A 526 21.71 -50.66 -34.63
C MET A 526 22.59 -51.90 -34.80
N PHE A 527 23.75 -51.76 -35.42
CA PHE A 527 24.70 -52.86 -35.61
C PHE A 527 25.18 -53.40 -34.26
N GLN A 528 25.64 -52.53 -33.35
CA GLN A 528 26.09 -52.91 -32.01
C GLN A 528 25.00 -53.57 -31.16
N ASN A 529 23.72 -53.22 -31.38
CA ASN A 529 22.60 -53.88 -30.71
C ASN A 529 22.34 -55.30 -31.24
N GLN A 530 22.73 -55.60 -32.48
CA GLN A 530 22.57 -56.91 -33.12
C GLN A 530 23.83 -57.78 -32.97
N ASP A 531 25.03 -57.19 -32.96
CA ASP A 531 26.31 -57.85 -32.65
C ASP A 531 26.44 -58.13 -31.13
N ARG A 532 25.77 -59.20 -30.70
CA ARG A 532 25.63 -59.55 -29.27
C ARG A 532 26.92 -60.09 -28.66
N ASN A 533 27.75 -60.76 -29.45
CA ASN A 533 29.01 -61.33 -29.01
C ASN A 533 30.20 -60.35 -29.16
N LYS A 534 29.99 -59.21 -29.84
CA LYS A 534 30.95 -58.13 -30.09
C LYS A 534 32.14 -58.57 -30.92
N ASP A 535 31.94 -59.49 -31.85
CA ASP A 535 32.99 -59.99 -32.76
C ASP A 535 33.11 -59.16 -34.05
N GLY A 536 32.21 -58.19 -34.26
CA GLY A 536 32.23 -57.27 -35.40
C GLY A 536 31.51 -57.79 -36.64
N VAL A 537 30.77 -58.90 -36.54
CA VAL A 537 29.88 -59.43 -37.59
C VAL A 537 28.52 -59.81 -37.00
N ILE A 538 27.47 -59.84 -37.83
CA ILE A 538 26.15 -60.34 -37.43
C ILE A 538 25.90 -61.65 -38.17
N THR A 539 25.65 -62.71 -37.42
CA THR A 539 25.25 -64.03 -37.94
C THR A 539 23.73 -64.22 -37.91
N ALA A 540 23.22 -65.22 -38.65
CA ALA A 540 21.77 -65.49 -38.73
C ALA A 540 21.13 -65.80 -37.36
N ASN A 541 21.92 -66.27 -36.39
CA ASN A 541 21.46 -66.55 -35.03
C ASN A 541 21.41 -65.31 -34.14
N GLU A 542 22.10 -64.24 -34.53
CA GLU A 542 22.16 -62.99 -33.78
C GLU A 542 21.12 -61.98 -34.26
N LEU A 543 20.86 -61.97 -35.57
CA LEU A 543 19.88 -61.07 -36.17
C LEU A 543 18.49 -61.35 -35.61
N LYS A 544 17.96 -60.37 -34.86
CA LYS A 544 16.63 -60.45 -34.28
C LYS A 544 15.92 -59.11 -34.36
N LEU A 545 14.75 -59.11 -35.00
CA LEU A 545 13.91 -57.92 -35.05
C LEU A 545 13.31 -57.65 -33.66
N LYS A 546 13.35 -56.38 -33.24
CA LYS A 546 12.78 -55.95 -31.98
C LYS A 546 11.30 -56.33 -31.82
N VAL A 547 10.53 -56.33 -32.90
CA VAL A 547 9.11 -56.76 -32.90
C VAL A 547 8.97 -58.23 -32.50
N ASP A 548 9.92 -59.08 -32.92
CA ASP A 548 9.92 -60.49 -32.58
C ASP A 548 10.42 -60.72 -31.14
N GLU A 549 11.41 -59.92 -30.69
CA GLU A 549 11.81 -59.89 -29.28
C GLU A 549 10.68 -59.44 -28.35
N ASP A 550 9.92 -58.42 -28.74
CA ASP A 550 8.80 -57.90 -27.97
C ASP A 550 7.67 -58.94 -27.89
N LYS A 551 7.34 -59.63 -29.00
CA LYS A 551 6.37 -60.74 -29.04
C LYS A 551 6.78 -61.91 -28.16
N GLU A 552 8.04 -62.35 -28.22
CA GLU A 552 8.54 -63.41 -27.35
C GLU A 552 8.50 -63.00 -25.88
N ARG A 553 8.85 -61.75 -25.56
CA ARG A 553 8.77 -61.21 -24.20
C ARG A 553 7.33 -61.09 -23.69
N GLU A 554 6.36 -60.84 -24.57
CA GLU A 554 4.93 -60.86 -24.25
C GLU A 554 4.39 -62.28 -24.06
N GLN A 555 4.84 -63.25 -24.87
CA GLN A 555 4.52 -64.67 -24.71
C GLN A 555 5.08 -65.23 -23.40
N LEU A 556 6.34 -64.94 -23.08
CA LEU A 556 6.95 -65.33 -21.80
C LEU A 556 6.22 -64.71 -20.60
N ARG A 557 5.76 -63.46 -20.69
CA ARG A 557 4.94 -62.81 -19.64
C ARG A 557 3.52 -63.39 -19.52
N HIS A 558 2.95 -63.91 -20.61
CA HIS A 558 1.65 -64.60 -20.57
C HIS A 558 1.75 -66.03 -20.05
N GLU A 559 2.93 -66.65 -20.10
CA GLU A 559 3.18 -67.98 -19.51
C GLU A 559 3.55 -67.92 -18.02
N GLU A 560 3.97 -66.76 -17.51
CA GLU A 560 4.29 -66.51 -16.09
C GLU A 560 3.11 -65.96 -15.24
N LEU A 561 1.96 -65.64 -15.87
CA LEU A 561 0.70 -65.22 -15.24
C LEU A 561 -0.31 -66.38 -15.24
#